data_AF-A0A022KWT4-F1
#
_entry.id   AF-A0A022KWT4-F1
#
_cell.length_a   1.000
_cell.length_b   1.000
_cell.length_c   1.000
_cell.angle_alpha   90.00
_cell.angle_beta   90.00
_cell.angle_gamma   90.00
#
_symmetry.space_group_name_H-M   'P 1'
#
loop_
_entity.id
_entity.type
_entity.pdbx_description
1 polymer ?
#
loop_
_entity_poly.entity_id
_entity_poly.type
_entity_poly.pdbx_seq_one_letter_code
_entity_poly.pdbx_strand_id
1 'polypeptide(L)' 'MAPYIEAGHRVTGSKTKTARKSTAKTPSSDTKAIRDWARTNGHDVSDRGRIPADIMDAYAAAN' A
#
# COMPACT_ATOMS: atom_id res chain seq x y z
N MET A 1 11.76 17.03 48.49
CA MET A 1 12.43 15.98 47.69
C MET A 1 11.36 15.03 47.18
N ALA A 2 11.13 14.97 45.87
CA ALA A 2 10.17 14.06 45.24
C ALA A 2 10.92 13.16 44.24
N PRO A 3 11.37 11.96 44.64
CA PRO A 3 12.03 11.02 43.74
C PRO A 3 10.95 10.06 43.18
N TYR A 4 10.15 10.51 42.21
CA TYR A 4 9.10 9.66 41.63
C TYR A 4 9.24 9.42 40.11
N ILE A 5 10.34 9.79 39.47
CA ILE A 5 10.50 9.62 38.01
C ILE A 5 11.78 8.86 37.65
N GLU A 6 12.20 7.89 38.46
CA GLU A 6 13.37 7.04 38.17
C GLU A 6 13.03 5.55 37.96
N ALA A 7 11.81 5.09 38.25
CA ALA A 7 11.52 3.65 38.31
C ALA A 7 10.55 3.10 37.23
N GLY A 8 10.38 3.78 36.09
CA GLY A 8 9.35 3.41 35.11
C GLY A 8 9.78 3.51 33.66
N HIS A 9 10.82 2.80 33.25
CA HIS A 9 11.07 2.63 31.82
C HIS A 9 9.99 1.71 31.23
N ARG A 10 9.41 2.08 30.08
CA ARG A 10 8.31 1.35 29.45
C ARG A 10 8.83 0.04 28.84
N VAL A 11 8.79 -1.06 29.61
CA VAL A 11 9.22 -2.42 29.23
C VAL A 11 8.22 -3.15 28.32
N THR A 12 7.53 -2.43 27.45
CA THR A 12 6.71 -3.07 26.42
C THR A 12 7.10 -2.45 25.10
N GLY A 13 7.99 -3.16 24.40
CA GLY A 13 8.61 -2.76 23.16
C GLY A 13 7.61 -2.04 22.27
N SER A 14 7.86 -0.76 22.03
CA SER A 14 7.38 -0.17 20.80
C SER A 14 8.20 -0.81 19.70
N LYS A 15 7.79 -2.02 19.29
CA LYS A 15 8.16 -2.60 18.00
C LYS A 15 8.18 -1.43 17.04
N THR A 16 9.36 -1.16 16.51
CA THR A 16 9.56 -0.33 15.34
C THR A 16 8.33 -0.51 14.48
N LYS A 17 7.50 0.53 14.39
CA LYS A 17 6.41 0.52 13.42
C LYS A 17 7.16 0.46 12.10
N THR A 18 7.35 -0.74 11.56
CA THR A 18 7.70 -0.97 10.17
C THR A 18 6.83 0.03 9.44
N ALA A 19 7.48 1.05 8.89
CA ALA A 19 6.81 2.04 8.08
C ALA A 19 5.98 1.20 7.11
N ARG A 20 4.66 1.18 7.30
CA ARG A 20 3.78 0.55 6.33
C ARG A 20 4.07 1.36 5.11
N LYS A 21 4.89 0.83 4.21
CA LYS A 21 5.23 1.42 2.91
C LYS A 21 3.90 1.89 2.41
N SER A 22 3.68 3.20 2.47
CA SER A 22 2.49 3.83 1.94
C SER A 22 2.61 3.53 0.46
N THR A 23 1.99 2.43 0.06
CA THR A 23 1.91 2.03 -1.33
C THR A 23 1.29 3.25 -1.95
N ALA A 24 2.10 3.96 -2.74
CA ALA A 24 1.72 5.21 -3.36
C ALA A 24 0.28 5.02 -3.83
N LYS A 25 -0.62 5.83 -3.28
CA LYS A 25 -2.03 5.76 -3.62
C LYS A 25 -2.06 6.24 -5.06
N THR A 26 -1.87 5.31 -6.00
CA THR A 26 -2.14 5.55 -7.41
C THR A 26 -3.51 6.21 -7.44
N PRO A 27 -3.65 7.38 -8.07
CA PRO A 27 -4.90 8.10 -8.05
C PRO A 27 -6.00 7.12 -8.50
N SER A 28 -7.08 7.07 -7.73
CA SER A 28 -8.14 6.07 -7.91
C SER A 28 -8.76 6.14 -9.31
N SER A 29 -8.57 7.25 -10.03
CA SER A 29 -8.93 7.45 -11.42
C SER A 29 -8.21 6.47 -12.35
N ASP A 30 -6.89 6.38 -12.25
CA ASP A 30 -6.05 5.59 -13.16
C ASP A 30 -6.31 4.10 -12.91
N THR A 31 -6.62 3.76 -11.66
CA THR A 31 -7.01 2.39 -11.29
C THR A 31 -8.30 1.94 -12.00
N LYS A 32 -9.23 2.84 -12.32
CA LYS A 32 -10.43 2.45 -13.08
C LYS A 32 -10.09 2.22 -14.55
N ALA A 33 -9.33 3.13 -15.17
CA ALA A 33 -8.92 3.03 -16.56
C ALA A 33 -8.08 1.78 -16.84
N ILE A 34 -7.09 1.51 -15.99
CA ILE A 34 -6.25 0.32 -16.11
C ILE A 34 -7.08 -0.95 -15.92
N ARG A 35 -8.05 -0.97 -14.99
CA ARG A 35 -8.93 -2.14 -14.80
C ARG A 35 -9.83 -2.40 -16.00
N ASP A 36 -10.39 -1.35 -16.60
CA ASP A 36 -11.25 -1.48 -17.77
C ASP A 36 -10.43 -2.00 -18.98
N TRP A 37 -9.23 -1.47 -19.21
CA TRP A 37 -8.28 -1.98 -20.21
C TRP A 37 -7.86 -3.44 -19.91
N ALA A 38 -7.55 -3.75 -18.67
CA ALA A 38 -7.07 -5.07 -18.29
C ALA A 38 -8.16 -6.14 -18.52
N ARG A 39 -9.43 -5.85 -18.22
CA ARG A 39 -10.55 -6.74 -18.56
C ARG A 39 -10.72 -6.94 -20.06
N THR A 40 -10.57 -5.90 -20.88
CA THR A 40 -10.68 -6.04 -22.34
C THR A 40 -9.53 -6.84 -22.95
N ASN A 41 -8.36 -6.82 -22.31
CA ASN A 41 -7.18 -7.59 -22.72
C ASN A 41 -7.14 -9.00 -22.11
N GLY A 42 -8.11 -9.37 -21.27
CA GLY A 42 -8.17 -10.69 -20.62
C GLY A 42 -7.18 -10.87 -19.45
N HIS A 43 -6.69 -9.78 -18.87
CA HIS A 43 -5.85 -9.84 -17.67
C HIS A 43 -6.68 -10.04 -16.40
N ASP A 44 -6.12 -10.80 -15.43
CA ASP A 44 -6.77 -11.07 -14.15
C ASP A 44 -6.65 -9.87 -13.19
N VAL A 45 -7.72 -9.10 -13.09
CA VAL A 45 -7.81 -7.91 -12.24
C VAL A 45 -8.85 -8.15 -11.16
N SER A 46 -8.47 -7.89 -9.90
CA SER A 46 -9.43 -7.87 -8.80
C SER A 46 -10.51 -6.79 -9.02
N ASP A 47 -11.77 -7.17 -8.82
CA ASP A 47 -12.93 -6.29 -8.95
C ASP A 47 -12.84 -5.05 -8.05
N ARG A 48 -12.15 -5.17 -6.92
CA ARG A 48 -11.90 -4.07 -5.99
C ARG A 48 -10.47 -4.09 -5.45
N GLY A 49 -9.96 -2.92 -5.12
CA GLY A 49 -8.64 -2.75 -4.49
C GLY A 49 -7.51 -2.48 -5.49
N ARG A 50 -6.29 -2.89 -5.10
CA ARG A 50 -5.07 -2.64 -5.86
C ARG A 50 -5.01 -3.50 -7.13
N ILE A 51 -4.52 -2.91 -8.21
CA ILE A 51 -4.20 -3.60 -9.45
C ILE A 51 -2.84 -4.30 -9.29
N PRO A 52 -2.70 -5.56 -9.74
CA PRO A 52 -1.40 -6.24 -9.83
C PRO A 52 -0.36 -5.38 -10.55
N ALA A 53 0.89 -5.41 -10.06
CA ALA A 53 1.98 -4.68 -10.71
C ALA A 53 2.17 -5.12 -12.16
N ASP A 54 1.98 -6.41 -12.45
CA ASP A 54 2.09 -6.98 -13.80
C ASP A 54 1.17 -6.30 -14.81
N ILE A 55 -0.04 -5.90 -14.39
CA ILE A 55 -1.02 -5.22 -15.24
C ILE A 55 -0.66 -3.74 -15.41
N MET A 56 -0.13 -3.10 -14.36
CA MET A 56 0.37 -1.73 -14.48
C MET A 56 1.54 -1.65 -15.46
N ASP A 57 2.49 -2.60 -15.38
CA ASP A 57 3.60 -2.69 -16.33
C ASP A 57 3.12 -3.02 -17.74
N ALA A 58 2.18 -3.95 -17.91
CA ALA A 58 1.60 -4.25 -19.22
C ALA A 58 0.88 -3.04 -19.83
N TYR A 59 0.15 -2.27 -19.02
CA TYR A 59 -0.49 -1.02 -19.45
C TYR A 59 0.53 0.05 -19.83
N ALA A 60 1.60 0.21 -19.04
CA ALA A 60 2.69 1.14 -19.33
C ALA A 60 3.54 0.72 -20.54
N ALA A 61 3.63 -0.58 -20.84
CA ALA A 61 4.33 -1.09 -22.02
C ALA A 61 3.47 -0.97 -23.30
N ALA A 62 2.15 -0.99 -23.16
CA ALA A 62 1.21 -0.87 -24.27
C ALA A 62 0.91 0.59 -24.69
N ASN A 63 1.42 1.58 -23.96
CA ASN A 63 1.04 3.00 -24.07
C ASN A 63 2.28 3.89 -24.12
#